data_AF-B7P629-F1
#
_entry.id   AF-B7P629-F1
#
_cell.length_a   1.000
_cell.length_b   1.000
_cell.length_c   1.000
_cell.angle_alpha   90.00
_cell.angle_beta   90.00
_cell.angle_gamma   90.00
#
_symmetry.space_group_name_H-M   'P 1'
#
loop_
_entity.id
_entity.type
_entity.pdbx_description
1 polymer ?
#
loop_
_entity_poly.entity_id
_entity_poly.type
_entity_poly.pdbx_seq_one_letter_code
_entity_poly.pdbx_strand_id
1 'polypeptide(L)'
;YFAIVRPLCGRLSRCHAAVTIGTIWGASGLLALPTLLFSRTKSYRYGDSDVRIVCLLVWPDGPPTISSAEYLYNVFLLILTYIFPVVTMAATYARMSLVLWGTRCIGEKNERQHRKISCISFQQVVRMLFTVVALFAVCWLPYHIYFLYVFHHPHVAYLDHIQHVYLAMYWLAMSHAMYNPIIYYFMNSR
;
A
#
# COMPACT_ATOMS: atom_id res chain seq x y z
N TYR A 1 -9.65 -4.06 14.97
CA TYR A 1 -10.68 -5.08 15.28
C TYR A 1 -10.61 -5.59 16.72
N PHE A 2 -9.56 -6.32 17.13
CA PHE A 2 -9.49 -6.93 18.48
C PHE A 2 -9.67 -5.95 19.63
N ALA A 3 -9.05 -4.77 19.57
CA ALA A 3 -9.19 -3.73 20.61
C ALA A 3 -10.62 -3.15 20.73
N ILE A 4 -11.47 -3.32 19.71
CA ILE A 4 -12.82 -2.73 19.67
C ILE A 4 -13.91 -3.79 19.90
N VAL A 5 -13.73 -5.00 19.36
CA VAL A 5 -14.73 -6.07 19.44
C VAL A 5 -14.50 -6.99 20.65
N ARG A 6 -13.28 -7.06 21.18
CA ARG A 6 -12.95 -7.82 22.40
C ARG A 6 -12.18 -6.95 23.38
N PRO A 7 -12.84 -6.03 24.11
CA PRO A 7 -12.18 -5.18 25.11
C PRO A 7 -11.49 -5.97 26.26
N LEU A 8 -11.83 -7.26 26.41
CA LEU A 8 -11.30 -8.19 27.41
C LEU A 8 -10.13 -9.07 26.90
N CYS A 9 -9.83 -9.08 25.59
CA CYS A 9 -8.61 -9.72 25.09
C CYS A 9 -7.48 -8.70 25.11
N GLY A 10 -6.48 -8.94 25.94
CA GLY A 10 -5.36 -8.03 26.19
C GLY A 10 -4.66 -7.53 24.92
N ARG A 11 -4.02 -6.36 25.06
CA ARG A 11 -3.12 -5.77 24.06
C ARG A 11 -2.13 -6.83 23.58
N LEU A 12 -1.83 -6.83 22.27
CA LEU A 12 -0.79 -7.68 21.70
C LEU A 12 0.50 -7.51 22.52
N SER A 13 1.03 -8.59 23.09
CA SER A 13 2.27 -8.53 23.86
C SER A 13 3.38 -7.92 23.00
N ARG A 14 4.26 -7.13 23.62
CA ARG A 14 5.41 -6.50 22.92
C ARG A 14 6.26 -7.54 22.19
N CYS A 15 6.38 -8.75 22.76
CA CYS A 15 7.07 -9.87 22.11
C CYS A 15 6.37 -10.31 20.82
N HIS A 16 5.06 -10.54 20.87
CA HIS A 16 4.27 -10.89 19.68
C HIS A 16 4.34 -9.79 18.61
N ALA A 17 4.30 -8.51 19.01
CA ALA A 17 4.46 -7.38 18.09
C ALA A 17 5.85 -7.39 17.42
N ALA A 18 6.92 -7.58 18.20
CA ALA A 18 8.29 -7.64 17.68
C ALA A 18 8.50 -8.81 16.70
N VAL A 19 8.00 -10.01 17.04
CA VAL A 19 8.05 -11.18 16.15
C VAL A 19 7.27 -10.92 14.85
N THR A 20 6.08 -10.31 14.96
CA THR A 20 5.28 -9.95 13.78
C THR A 20 6.02 -8.95 12.88
N ILE A 21 6.66 -7.92 13.46
CA ILE A 21 7.46 -6.96 12.71
C ILE A 21 8.64 -7.66 12.02
N GLY A 22 9.39 -8.51 12.75
CA GLY A 22 10.52 -9.25 12.20
C GLY A 22 10.14 -10.16 11.03
N THR A 23 9.01 -10.86 11.15
CA THR A 23 8.50 -11.71 10.05
C THR A 23 8.06 -10.90 8.83
N ILE A 24 7.42 -9.74 9.03
CA ILE A 24 7.07 -8.83 7.93
C ILE A 24 8.32 -8.35 7.19
N TRP A 25 9.36 -7.94 7.92
CA TRP A 25 10.62 -7.51 7.31
C TRP A 25 11.32 -8.63 6.55
N GLY A 26 11.40 -9.83 7.15
CA GLY A 26 11.97 -11.01 6.49
C GLY A 26 11.23 -11.37 5.20
N ALA A 27 9.89 -11.41 5.25
CA ALA A 27 9.06 -11.67 4.08
C ALA A 27 9.21 -10.58 3.01
N SER A 28 9.25 -9.31 3.42
CA SER A 28 9.45 -8.18 2.49
C SER A 28 10.81 -8.23 1.80
N GLY A 29 11.87 -8.57 2.56
CA GLY A 29 13.21 -8.78 2.01
C GLY A 29 13.22 -9.92 0.99
N LEU A 30 12.59 -11.06 1.30
CA LEU A 30 12.45 -12.20 0.40
C LEU A 30 11.70 -11.82 -0.89
N LEU A 31 10.62 -11.05 -0.78
CA LEU A 31 9.87 -10.57 -1.94
C LEU A 31 10.68 -9.62 -2.84
N ALA A 32 11.62 -8.86 -2.27
CA ALA A 32 12.49 -7.95 -3.00
C ALA A 32 13.74 -8.62 -3.61
N LEU A 33 14.02 -9.88 -3.28
CA LEU A 33 15.20 -10.60 -3.81
C LEU A 33 15.19 -10.73 -5.34
N PRO A 34 14.09 -11.09 -6.02
CA PRO A 34 14.08 -11.17 -7.48
C PRO A 34 14.43 -9.84 -8.14
N THR A 35 13.88 -8.71 -7.65
CA THR A 35 14.23 -7.38 -8.15
C THR A 35 15.72 -7.05 -7.96
N LEU A 36 16.33 -7.49 -6.86
CA LEU A 36 17.75 -7.28 -6.61
C LEU A 36 18.62 -8.13 -7.56
N LEU A 37 18.27 -9.40 -7.77
CA LEU A 37 19.05 -10.33 -8.59
C LEU A 37 18.96 -10.03 -10.09
N PHE A 38 17.80 -9.60 -10.57
CA PHE A 38 17.52 -9.36 -11.99
C PHE A 38 17.69 -7.89 -12.43
N SER A 39 18.03 -6.99 -11.51
CA SER A 39 18.40 -5.62 -11.86
C SER A 39 19.70 -5.61 -12.69
N ARG A 40 19.66 -5.00 -13.88
CA ARG A 40 20.79 -4.89 -14.80
C ARG A 40 20.85 -3.49 -15.41
N THR A 41 22.07 -3.01 -15.65
CA THR A 41 22.30 -1.76 -16.39
C THR A 41 22.50 -2.07 -17.87
N LYS A 42 21.85 -1.30 -18.75
CA LYS A 42 22.01 -1.39 -20.21
C LYS A 42 22.26 0.00 -20.78
N SER A 43 23.18 0.09 -21.73
CA SER A 43 23.45 1.31 -22.48
C SER A 43 22.58 1.37 -23.73
N TYR A 44 21.84 2.45 -23.91
CA TYR A 44 21.08 2.77 -25.11
C TYR A 44 21.72 3.95 -25.81
N ARG A 45 21.92 3.85 -27.13
CA ARG A 45 22.33 4.97 -27.98
C ARG A 45 21.08 5.76 -28.37
N TYR A 46 21.07 7.04 -28.03
CA TYR A 46 20.03 7.97 -28.43
C TYR A 46 20.61 8.95 -29.46
N GLY A 47 20.22 8.80 -30.72
CA GLY A 47 20.83 9.54 -31.84
C GLY A 47 22.28 9.12 -32.13
N ASP A 48 23.02 10.01 -32.80
CA ASP A 48 24.35 9.71 -33.38
C ASP A 48 25.51 9.71 -32.35
N SER A 49 25.30 10.20 -31.12
CA SER A 49 26.41 10.39 -30.16
C SER A 49 26.07 10.34 -28.65
N ASP A 50 24.81 10.31 -28.22
CA ASP A 50 24.47 10.27 -26.79
C ASP A 50 24.26 8.82 -26.30
N VAL A 51 25.08 8.37 -25.35
CA VAL A 51 24.96 7.03 -24.72
C VAL A 51 24.35 7.19 -23.34
N ARG A 52 23.12 6.72 -23.15
CA ARG A 52 22.44 6.74 -21.86
C ARG A 52 22.48 5.37 -21.22
N ILE A 53 22.91 5.30 -19.96
CA ILE A 53 22.89 4.08 -19.16
C ILE A 53 21.60 4.09 -18.34
N VAL A 54 20.76 3.08 -18.55
CA VAL A 54 19.51 2.92 -17.80
C VAL A 54 19.53 1.62 -17.00
N CYS A 55 18.88 1.63 -15.85
CA CYS A 55 18.72 0.48 -14.97
C CYS A 55 17.34 -0.13 -15.21
N LEU A 56 17.29 -1.39 -15.62
CA LEU A 56 16.03 -2.09 -15.88
C LEU A 56 16.09 -3.53 -15.38
N LEU A 57 14.92 -4.10 -15.06
CA LEU A 57 14.81 -5.51 -14.72
C LEU A 57 14.92 -6.33 -16.01
N VAL A 58 15.91 -7.22 -16.08
CA VAL A 58 16.06 -8.16 -17.19
C VAL A 58 15.86 -9.56 -16.64
N TRP A 59 14.69 -10.11 -16.92
CA TRP A 59 14.36 -11.49 -16.57
C TRP A 59 15.02 -12.46 -17.56
N PRO A 60 15.28 -13.72 -17.16
CA PRO A 60 15.90 -14.71 -18.05
C PRO A 60 15.09 -14.97 -19.32
N ASP A 61 13.77 -14.77 -19.27
CA ASP A 61 12.86 -15.01 -20.39
C ASP A 61 12.76 -13.84 -21.38
N GLY A 62 13.36 -12.68 -21.08
CA GLY A 62 13.37 -11.54 -21.99
C GLY A 62 13.35 -10.16 -21.32
N PRO A 63 13.42 -9.08 -22.13
CA PRO A 63 13.32 -7.70 -21.64
C PRO A 63 11.90 -7.36 -21.15
N PRO A 64 11.74 -6.20 -20.47
CA PRO A 64 10.44 -5.70 -20.03
C PRO A 64 9.42 -5.70 -21.18
N THR A 65 8.16 -5.97 -20.86
CA THR A 65 6.99 -6.11 -21.78
C THR A 65 6.84 -7.44 -22.53
N ILE A 66 7.87 -8.30 -22.53
CA ILE A 66 7.80 -9.63 -23.19
C ILE A 66 7.88 -10.76 -22.17
N SER A 67 8.57 -10.54 -21.04
CA SER A 67 8.77 -11.58 -20.03
C SER A 67 7.47 -11.93 -19.27
N SER A 68 7.02 -13.17 -19.42
CA SER A 68 5.91 -13.74 -18.63
C SER A 68 6.24 -13.84 -17.13
N ALA A 69 7.51 -14.09 -16.79
CA ALA A 69 7.96 -14.15 -15.40
C ALA A 69 7.88 -12.78 -14.72
N GLU A 70 8.26 -11.71 -15.42
CA GLU A 70 8.10 -10.34 -14.93
C GLU A 70 6.63 -10.00 -14.67
N TYR A 71 5.75 -10.35 -15.60
CA TYR A 71 4.33 -10.12 -15.46
C TYR A 71 3.74 -10.88 -14.27
N LEU A 72 4.02 -12.18 -14.16
CA LEU A 72 3.56 -13.00 -13.05
C LEU A 72 4.06 -12.46 -11.71
N TYR A 73 5.31 -12.02 -11.64
CA TYR A 73 5.88 -11.39 -10.45
C TYR A 73 5.17 -10.08 -10.10
N ASN A 74 4.90 -9.20 -11.07
CA ASN A 74 4.16 -7.97 -10.84
C ASN A 74 2.71 -8.20 -10.40
N VAL A 75 2.02 -9.19 -10.98
CA VAL A 75 0.67 -9.61 -10.56
C VAL A 75 0.70 -10.16 -9.14
N PHE A 76 1.70 -10.97 -8.81
CA PHE A 76 1.88 -11.52 -7.46
C PHE A 76 2.12 -10.41 -6.43
N LEU A 77 2.98 -9.44 -6.75
CA LEU A 77 3.19 -8.25 -5.92
C LEU A 77 1.89 -7.46 -5.76
N LEU A 78 1.17 -7.15 -6.85
CA LEU A 78 -0.12 -6.46 -6.80
C LEU A 78 -1.11 -7.16 -5.84
N ILE A 79 -1.20 -8.48 -5.90
CA ILE A 79 -2.11 -9.22 -5.03
C ILE A 79 -1.67 -9.13 -3.57
N LEU A 80 -0.40 -9.42 -3.28
CA LEU A 80 0.08 -9.54 -1.90
C LEU A 80 0.33 -8.20 -1.20
N THR A 81 0.84 -7.21 -1.92
CA THR A 81 1.25 -5.92 -1.32
C THR A 81 0.17 -4.85 -1.44
N TYR A 82 -0.82 -5.04 -2.31
CA TYR A 82 -1.88 -4.05 -2.56
C TYR A 82 -3.29 -4.60 -2.36
N ILE A 83 -3.76 -5.56 -3.17
CA ILE A 83 -5.17 -6.02 -3.11
C ILE A 83 -5.49 -6.67 -1.76
N PHE A 84 -4.70 -7.64 -1.32
CA PHE A 84 -4.95 -8.35 -0.08
C PHE A 84 -4.93 -7.42 1.15
N PRO A 85 -3.93 -6.53 1.33
CA PRO A 85 -3.93 -5.54 2.41
C PRO A 85 -5.12 -4.58 2.34
N VAL A 86 -5.44 -4.03 1.16
CA VAL A 86 -6.55 -3.08 1.01
C VAL A 86 -7.89 -3.72 1.34
N VAL A 87 -8.15 -4.93 0.83
CA VAL A 87 -9.40 -5.67 1.10
C VAL A 87 -9.53 -6.04 2.57
N THR A 88 -8.47 -6.58 3.17
CA THR A 88 -8.49 -6.96 4.60
C THR A 88 -8.69 -5.74 5.50
N MET A 89 -7.99 -4.63 5.23
CA MET A 89 -8.17 -3.38 5.96
C MET A 89 -9.58 -2.81 5.78
N ALA A 90 -10.07 -2.71 4.54
CA ALA A 90 -11.42 -2.22 4.25
C ALA A 90 -12.50 -3.06 4.95
N ALA A 91 -12.39 -4.39 4.91
CA ALA A 91 -13.32 -5.28 5.60
C ALA A 91 -13.28 -5.08 7.13
N THR A 92 -12.09 -4.98 7.72
CA THR A 92 -11.98 -4.78 9.17
C THR A 92 -12.54 -3.42 9.62
N TYR A 93 -12.33 -2.35 8.85
CA TYR A 93 -12.87 -1.02 9.14
C TYR A 93 -14.37 -0.92 8.88
N ALA A 94 -14.89 -1.58 7.84
CA ALA A 94 -16.33 -1.70 7.61
C ALA A 94 -17.02 -2.40 8.79
N ARG A 95 -16.47 -3.54 9.27
CA ARG A 95 -16.99 -4.21 10.47
C ARG A 95 -16.90 -3.31 11.71
N MET A 96 -15.78 -2.60 11.87
CA MET A 96 -15.58 -1.73 13.03
C MET A 96 -16.59 -0.57 13.04
N SER A 97 -16.78 0.11 11.91
CA SER A 97 -17.74 1.22 11.77
C SER A 97 -19.19 0.78 12.00
N LEU A 98 -19.59 -0.41 11.53
CA LEU A 98 -20.91 -0.98 11.79
C LEU A 98 -21.16 -1.24 13.29
N VAL A 99 -20.21 -1.84 14.01
CA VAL A 99 -20.34 -2.08 15.46
C VAL A 99 -20.41 -0.77 16.22
N LEU A 100 -19.59 0.22 15.86
CA LEU A 100 -19.59 1.54 16.48
C LEU A 100 -20.89 2.31 16.25
N TRP A 101 -21.57 2.12 15.10
CA TRP A 101 -22.88 2.71 14.84
C TRP A 101 -23.97 2.03 15.67
N GLY A 102 -24.00 0.69 15.73
CA GLY A 102 -25.00 -0.07 16.50
C GLY A 102 -24.93 0.19 18.01
N THR A 103 -23.74 0.45 18.55
CA THR A 103 -23.55 0.70 19.99
C THR A 103 -24.09 2.05 20.46
N ARG A 104 -24.37 3.01 19.55
CA ARG A 104 -24.95 4.33 19.90
C ARG A 104 -26.39 4.25 20.42
N CYS A 105 -27.09 3.11 20.26
CA CYS A 105 -28.52 3.00 20.56
C CYS A 105 -28.89 2.43 21.95
N ILE A 106 -27.96 1.87 22.74
CA ILE A 106 -28.31 1.16 23.99
C ILE A 106 -27.35 1.51 25.13
N GLY A 107 -27.79 2.35 26.09
CA GLY A 107 -27.03 2.66 27.30
C GLY A 107 -27.64 3.72 28.25
N GLU A 108 -27.79 3.30 29.51
CA GLU A 108 -28.40 3.97 30.67
C GLU A 108 -27.69 5.27 31.14
N LYS A 109 -28.39 6.10 31.92
CA LYS A 109 -28.15 7.56 32.05
C LYS A 109 -26.83 8.00 32.72
N ASN A 110 -26.16 7.17 33.56
CA ASN A 110 -24.96 7.61 34.32
C ASN A 110 -23.60 7.25 33.67
N GLU A 111 -23.50 6.24 32.81
CA GLU A 111 -22.26 5.90 32.09
C GLU A 111 -22.06 6.69 30.78
N ARG A 112 -23.01 7.58 30.46
CA ARG A 112 -23.08 8.31 29.18
C ARG A 112 -21.83 9.13 28.88
N GLN A 113 -21.16 9.73 29.86
CA GLN A 113 -20.12 10.72 29.57
C GLN A 113 -18.77 10.05 29.20
N HIS A 114 -18.28 9.12 30.01
CA HIS A 114 -17.04 8.38 29.74
C HIS A 114 -17.15 7.49 28.48
N ARG A 115 -18.30 6.85 28.28
CA ARG A 115 -18.53 5.94 27.15
C ARG A 115 -18.74 6.69 25.82
N LYS A 116 -19.37 7.88 25.85
CA LYS A 116 -19.46 8.77 24.68
C LYS A 116 -18.09 9.31 24.26
N ILE A 117 -17.29 9.81 25.22
CA ILE A 117 -15.95 10.35 24.94
C ILE A 117 -15.05 9.27 24.33
N SER A 118 -15.05 8.07 24.89
CA SER A 118 -14.32 6.92 24.34
C SER A 118 -14.80 6.53 22.95
N CYS A 119 -16.12 6.47 22.71
CA CYS A 119 -16.67 6.15 21.40
C CYS A 119 -16.27 7.18 20.33
N ILE A 120 -16.33 8.48 20.64
CA ILE A 120 -15.95 9.56 19.73
C ILE A 120 -14.46 9.48 19.36
N SER A 121 -13.58 9.28 20.35
CA SER A 121 -12.14 9.15 20.09
C SER A 121 -11.81 7.91 19.24
N PHE A 122 -12.48 6.78 19.48
CA PHE A 122 -12.31 5.60 18.63
C PHE A 122 -12.79 5.83 17.19
N GLN A 123 -13.92 6.52 16.99
CA GLN A 123 -14.39 6.87 15.65
C GLN A 123 -13.41 7.79 14.91
N GLN A 124 -12.76 8.72 15.61
CA GLN A 124 -11.72 9.57 15.03
C GLN A 124 -10.52 8.72 14.58
N VAL A 125 -10.07 7.76 15.40
CA VAL A 125 -8.99 6.83 15.02
C VAL A 125 -9.38 5.96 13.82
N VAL A 126 -10.59 5.41 13.79
CA VAL A 126 -11.06 4.61 12.64
C VAL A 126 -11.12 5.46 11.37
N ARG A 127 -11.65 6.68 11.47
CA ARG A 127 -11.73 7.62 10.34
C ARG A 127 -10.34 7.99 9.84
N MET A 128 -9.39 8.22 10.73
CA MET A 128 -7.99 8.47 10.39
C MET A 128 -7.35 7.29 9.67
N LEU A 129 -7.48 6.08 10.21
CA LEU A 129 -6.95 4.87 9.57
C LEU A 129 -7.59 4.59 8.21
N PHE A 130 -8.88 4.87 8.06
CA PHE A 130 -9.56 4.78 6.77
C PHE A 130 -8.98 5.77 5.75
N THR A 131 -8.74 7.02 6.15
CA THR A 131 -8.10 8.03 5.28
C THR A 131 -6.71 7.58 4.83
N VAL A 132 -5.90 7.03 5.74
CA VAL A 132 -4.57 6.49 5.40
C VAL A 132 -4.67 5.40 4.34
N VAL A 133 -5.59 4.45 4.50
CA VAL A 133 -5.77 3.35 3.54
C VAL A 133 -6.31 3.83 2.20
N ALA A 134 -7.26 4.76 2.20
CA ALA A 134 -7.79 5.34 0.98
C ALA A 134 -6.69 6.08 0.18
N LEU A 135 -5.84 6.85 0.86
CA LEU A 135 -4.71 7.53 0.23
C LEU A 135 -3.67 6.54 -0.30
N PHE A 136 -3.33 5.51 0.47
CA PHE A 136 -2.45 4.44 -0.01
C PHE A 136 -3.03 3.78 -1.28
N ALA A 137 -4.32 3.44 -1.28
CA ALA A 137 -5.00 2.84 -2.43
C ALA A 137 -4.93 3.75 -3.67
N VAL A 138 -5.34 5.01 -3.53
CA VAL A 138 -5.39 5.97 -4.64
C VAL A 138 -4.00 6.31 -5.19
N CYS A 139 -2.98 6.40 -4.33
CA CYS A 139 -1.63 6.75 -4.77
C CYS A 139 -0.94 5.60 -5.49
N TRP A 140 -1.16 4.35 -5.07
CA TRP A 140 -0.52 3.17 -5.64
C TRP A 140 -1.26 2.58 -6.85
N LEU A 141 -2.56 2.80 -6.95
CA LEU A 141 -3.38 2.26 -8.05
C LEU A 141 -2.84 2.61 -9.45
N PRO A 142 -2.49 3.89 -9.77
CA PRO A 142 -2.01 4.25 -11.10
C PRO A 142 -0.71 3.53 -11.47
N TYR A 143 0.19 3.39 -10.50
CA TYR A 143 1.45 2.66 -10.68
C TYR A 143 1.20 1.19 -11.06
N HIS A 144 0.34 0.49 -10.34
CA HIS A 144 0.02 -0.91 -10.68
C HIS A 144 -0.72 -1.05 -12.02
N ILE A 145 -1.65 -0.14 -12.33
CA ILE A 145 -2.35 -0.11 -13.61
C ILE A 145 -1.34 0.09 -14.75
N TYR A 146 -0.36 0.96 -14.59
CA TYR A 146 0.67 1.22 -15.59
C TYR A 146 1.44 -0.06 -15.96
N PHE A 147 1.92 -0.84 -14.98
CA PHE A 147 2.66 -2.08 -15.26
C PHE A 147 1.80 -3.12 -15.97
N LEU A 148 0.53 -3.27 -15.58
CA LEU A 148 -0.40 -4.17 -16.26
C LEU A 148 -0.69 -3.70 -17.70
N TYR A 149 -0.91 -2.40 -17.88
CA TYR A 149 -1.26 -1.82 -19.17
C TYR A 149 -0.12 -1.92 -20.19
N VAL A 150 1.11 -1.60 -19.78
CA VAL A 150 2.30 -1.66 -20.63
C VAL A 150 2.63 -3.10 -21.03
N PHE A 151 2.34 -4.09 -20.19
CA PHE A 151 2.49 -5.50 -20.56
C PHE A 151 1.51 -5.92 -21.67
N HIS A 152 0.24 -5.51 -21.60
CA HIS A 152 -0.75 -5.84 -22.63
C HIS A 152 -0.62 -5.00 -23.90
N HIS A 153 -0.06 -3.80 -23.79
CA HIS A 153 0.15 -2.87 -24.91
C HIS A 153 1.62 -2.44 -25.00
N PRO A 154 2.53 -3.32 -25.45
CA PRO A 154 3.97 -3.06 -25.47
C PRO A 154 4.34 -1.84 -26.34
N HIS A 155 3.53 -1.51 -27.35
CA HIS A 155 3.72 -0.31 -28.18
C HIS A 155 3.75 1.00 -27.35
N VAL A 156 3.03 1.04 -26.23
CA VAL A 156 2.94 2.21 -25.36
C VAL A 156 4.30 2.55 -24.73
N ALA A 157 5.15 1.54 -24.51
CA ALA A 157 6.48 1.73 -23.96
C ALA A 157 7.44 2.50 -24.89
N TYR A 158 7.09 2.63 -26.18
CA TYR A 158 7.90 3.32 -27.18
C TYR A 158 7.41 4.75 -27.51
N LEU A 159 6.36 5.23 -26.84
CA LEU A 159 5.86 6.59 -27.02
C LEU A 159 6.81 7.61 -26.36
N ASP A 160 7.11 8.72 -27.05
CA ASP A 160 8.06 9.74 -26.58
C ASP A 160 7.78 10.29 -25.18
N HIS A 161 6.51 10.32 -24.76
CA HIS A 161 6.07 10.94 -23.52
C HIS A 161 5.87 9.94 -22.37
N ILE A 162 6.09 8.65 -22.61
CA ILE A 162 5.78 7.60 -21.64
C ILE A 162 6.64 7.70 -20.38
N GLN A 163 7.88 8.19 -20.51
CA GLN A 163 8.79 8.38 -19.38
C GLN A 163 8.26 9.42 -18.39
N HIS A 164 7.71 10.54 -18.88
CA HIS A 164 7.10 11.57 -18.04
C HIS A 164 5.87 11.04 -17.32
N VAL A 165 5.05 10.26 -18.02
CA VAL A 165 3.85 9.63 -17.49
C VAL A 165 4.19 8.61 -16.41
N TYR A 166 5.19 7.75 -16.64
CA TYR A 166 5.72 6.82 -15.65
C TYR A 166 6.24 7.55 -14.41
N LEU A 167 7.07 8.59 -14.61
CA LEU A 167 7.66 9.36 -13.51
C LEU A 167 6.57 10.03 -12.66
N ALA A 168 5.52 10.57 -13.28
CA ALA A 168 4.40 11.17 -12.57
C ALA A 168 3.64 10.14 -11.72
N MET A 169 3.35 8.95 -12.28
CA MET A 169 2.69 7.87 -11.53
C MET A 169 3.57 7.33 -10.39
N TYR A 170 4.87 7.16 -10.65
CA TYR A 170 5.84 6.76 -9.64
C TYR A 170 5.94 7.80 -8.51
N TRP A 171 6.00 9.09 -8.86
CA TRP A 171 6.03 10.17 -7.88
C TRP A 171 4.77 10.18 -7.01
N LEU A 172 3.59 10.02 -7.62
CA LEU A 172 2.34 9.93 -6.88
C LEU A 172 2.36 8.72 -5.92
N ALA A 173 2.80 7.55 -6.40
CA ALA A 173 2.95 6.37 -5.57
C ALA A 173 3.89 6.65 -4.39
N MET A 174 5.06 7.25 -4.60
CA MET A 174 6.02 7.55 -3.51
C MET A 174 5.50 8.62 -2.53
N SER A 175 4.69 9.57 -2.99
CA SER A 175 4.14 10.64 -2.16
C SER A 175 3.26 10.13 -1.01
N HIS A 176 2.74 8.89 -1.08
CA HIS A 176 1.92 8.27 -0.04
C HIS A 176 2.57 8.33 1.36
N ALA A 177 3.90 8.20 1.42
CA ALA A 177 4.65 8.21 2.67
C ALA A 177 4.62 9.57 3.38
N MET A 178 4.55 10.67 2.63
CA MET A 178 4.45 12.04 3.17
C MET A 178 3.09 12.32 3.80
N TYR A 179 2.01 11.71 3.27
CA TYR A 179 0.67 11.98 3.79
C TYR A 179 0.45 11.37 5.18
N ASN A 180 1.17 10.30 5.53
CA ASN A 180 1.02 9.62 6.83
C ASN A 180 1.15 10.60 8.02
N PRO A 181 2.28 11.30 8.24
CA PRO A 181 2.40 12.32 9.30
C PRO A 181 1.32 13.42 9.26
N ILE A 182 0.96 13.89 8.05
CA ILE A 182 -0.02 14.95 7.84
C ILE A 182 -1.40 14.51 8.36
N ILE A 183 -1.82 13.31 7.99
CA ILE A 183 -3.08 12.72 8.43
C ILE A 183 -3.09 12.54 9.96
N TYR A 184 -1.99 12.04 10.52
CA TYR A 184 -1.87 11.92 11.98
C TYR A 184 -1.98 13.29 12.65
N TYR A 185 -1.30 14.32 12.14
CA TYR A 185 -1.37 15.66 12.69
C TYR A 185 -2.78 16.25 12.67
N PHE A 186 -3.47 16.19 11.53
CA PHE A 186 -4.80 16.81 11.38
C PHE A 186 -5.93 16.02 12.05
N MET A 187 -5.82 14.69 12.12
CA MET A 187 -6.92 13.83 12.58
C MET A 187 -6.73 13.27 13.99
N ASN A 188 -5.52 13.37 14.56
CA ASN A 188 -5.23 13.01 15.95
C ASN A 188 -5.08 14.27 16.81
N SER A 189 -6.19 14.98 17.05
CA SER A 189 -6.22 16.04 18.06
C SER A 189 -6.18 15.39 19.45
N ARG A 190 -4.98 15.31 20.04
CA ARG A 190 -4.83 15.11 21.47
C ARG A 190 -5.12 16.38 22.23
#